data_AF-A0A9D6E0A0-F1
#
_entry.id   AF-A0A9D6E0A0-F1
#
_cell.length_a   1.000
_cell.length_b   1.000
_cell.length_c   1.000
_cell.angle_alpha   90.00
_cell.angle_beta   90.00
_cell.angle_gamma   90.00
#
_symmetry.space_group_name_H-M   'P 1'
#
loop_
_entity.id
_entity.type
_entity.pdbx_description
1 polymer ?
#
loop_
_entity_poly.entity_id
_entity_poly.type
_entity_poly.pdbx_seq_one_letter_code
_entity_poly.pdbx_strand_id
1 'polypeptide(L)'
;MEDKRARIKGEYHPRNPRASALYRLVEDYWEDFIGCYEDRYESTYGYWRDVIRKALFRFLDCGDLHCGFARIHCSHCGTDMLLAFSCKTRYFCPSCHMKRVVSFSIHLEEEVLGAVPIRHWVFTIPK
;
A
#
# COMPACT_ATOMS: atom_id res chain seq x y z
N MET A 1 12.22 29.19 -21.90
CA MET A 1 11.70 27.83 -21.67
C MET A 1 12.74 27.09 -20.87
N GLU A 2 12.59 27.10 -19.55
CA GLU A 2 13.62 26.64 -18.61
C GLU A 2 13.32 25.19 -18.24
N ASP A 3 14.29 24.31 -18.49
CA ASP A 3 14.22 22.87 -18.28
C ASP A 3 14.09 22.57 -16.78
N LYS A 4 12.85 22.35 -16.32
CA LYS A 4 12.51 21.99 -14.94
C LYS A 4 12.63 20.49 -14.67
N ARG A 5 13.58 19.77 -15.30
CA ARG A 5 13.90 18.39 -14.87
C ARG A 5 14.83 18.44 -13.66
N ALA A 6 14.25 18.74 -12.50
CA ALA A 6 14.89 18.48 -11.22
C ALA A 6 15.27 16.99 -11.17
N ARG A 7 16.58 16.74 -11.21
CA ARG A 7 17.17 15.40 -11.12
C ARG A 7 16.80 14.85 -9.74
N ILE A 8 15.77 13.99 -9.67
CA ILE A 8 15.42 13.28 -8.43
C ILE A 8 16.62 12.39 -8.09
N LYS A 9 17.51 12.90 -7.22
CA LYS A 9 18.62 12.15 -6.65
C LYS A 9 18.07 11.28 -5.53
N GLY A 10 17.65 10.07 -5.88
CA GLY A 10 17.36 9.01 -4.93
C GLY A 10 17.53 7.68 -5.66
N GLU A 11 18.45 6.84 -5.18
CA GLU A 11 18.48 5.45 -5.61
C GLU A 11 17.21 4.76 -5.10
N TYR A 12 16.51 4.06 -5.97
CA TYR A 12 15.37 3.26 -5.56
C TYR A 12 15.86 2.06 -4.77
N HIS A 13 15.45 1.99 -3.51
CA HIS A 13 15.69 0.83 -2.67
C HIS A 13 14.43 -0.04 -2.65
N PRO A 14 14.48 -1.27 -3.19
CA PRO A 14 13.39 -2.22 -3.05
C PRO A 14 13.06 -2.45 -1.58
N ARG A 15 11.77 -2.49 -1.27
CA ARG A 15 11.30 -2.80 0.07
C ARG A 15 11.55 -4.28 0.36
N ASN A 16 11.80 -4.63 1.62
CA ASN A 16 11.78 -6.01 2.09
C ASN A 16 10.50 -6.24 2.94
N PRO A 17 9.41 -6.80 2.37
CA PRO A 17 8.16 -7.05 3.09
C PRO A 17 8.36 -7.95 4.31
N ARG A 18 9.14 -9.04 4.15
CA ARG A 18 9.39 -10.08 5.15
C ARG A 18 10.11 -9.56 6.40
N ALA A 19 10.89 -8.49 6.27
CA ALA A 19 11.52 -7.82 7.41
C ALA A 19 10.52 -7.04 8.30
N SER A 20 9.32 -6.73 7.79
CA SER A 20 8.34 -5.95 8.56
C SER A 20 7.66 -6.77 9.66
N ALA A 21 7.41 -6.16 10.81
CA ALA A 21 6.77 -6.82 11.95
C ALA A 21 5.36 -7.33 11.61
N LEU A 22 4.57 -6.53 10.89
CA LEU A 22 3.22 -6.93 10.47
C LEU A 22 3.24 -8.12 9.51
N TYR A 23 4.21 -8.18 8.60
CA TYR A 23 4.34 -9.32 7.69
C TYR A 23 4.58 -10.61 8.47
N ARG A 24 5.60 -10.62 9.35
CA ARG A 24 5.93 -11.78 10.18
C ARG A 24 4.75 -12.19 11.06
N LEU A 25 4.08 -11.24 11.69
CA LEU A 25 2.90 -11.53 12.51
C LEU A 25 1.79 -12.22 11.71
N VAL A 26 1.55 -11.82 10.46
CA VAL A 26 0.56 -12.48 9.61
C VAL A 26 1.07 -13.83 9.11
N GLU A 27 2.31 -13.90 8.63
CA GLU A 27 2.91 -15.13 8.09
C GLU A 27 2.97 -16.23 9.16
N ASP A 28 3.35 -15.88 10.39
CA ASP A 28 3.60 -16.83 11.48
C ASP A 28 2.31 -17.30 12.15
N TYR A 29 1.28 -16.45 12.27
CA TYR A 29 0.12 -16.71 13.14
C TYR A 29 -1.23 -16.78 12.41
N TRP A 30 -1.26 -16.63 11.09
CA TRP A 30 -2.51 -16.62 10.32
C TRP A 30 -3.35 -17.91 10.50
N GLU A 31 -2.71 -19.08 10.38
CA GLU A 31 -3.40 -20.38 10.46
C GLU A 31 -3.97 -20.63 11.87
N ASP A 32 -3.19 -20.32 12.92
CA ASP A 32 -3.65 -20.42 14.30
C ASP A 32 -4.81 -19.48 14.60
N PHE A 33 -4.73 -18.25 14.07
CA PHE A 33 -5.77 -17.25 14.24
C PHE A 33 -7.09 -17.68 13.60
N ILE A 34 -7.07 -18.16 12.34
CA ILE A 34 -8.30 -18.60 11.67
C ILE A 34 -8.85 -19.88 12.29
N GLY A 35 -7.97 -20.79 12.75
CA GLY A 35 -8.35 -22.04 13.39
C GLY A 35 -9.11 -21.86 14.71
N CYS A 36 -8.89 -20.74 15.42
CA CYS A 36 -9.61 -20.43 16.67
C CYS A 36 -10.63 -19.30 16.55
N TYR A 37 -10.88 -18.77 15.35
CA TYR A 37 -11.70 -17.56 15.18
C TYR A 37 -13.15 -17.75 15.58
N GLU A 38 -13.77 -18.83 15.10
CA GLU A 38 -15.17 -19.15 15.38
C GLU A 38 -15.43 -19.26 16.89
N ASP A 39 -14.57 -20.00 17.60
CA ASP A 39 -14.71 -20.22 19.04
C ASP A 39 -14.43 -18.98 19.89
N ARG A 40 -13.43 -18.17 19.51
CA ARG A 40 -12.90 -17.10 20.39
C ARG A 40 -13.36 -15.69 20.04
N TYR A 41 -13.68 -15.44 18.77
CA TYR A 41 -13.79 -14.08 18.24
C TYR A 41 -15.12 -13.81 17.53
N GLU A 42 -15.78 -14.81 16.96
CA GLU A 42 -17.01 -14.61 16.19
C GLU A 42 -18.14 -13.95 16.99
N SER A 43 -18.30 -14.32 18.27
CA SER A 43 -19.33 -13.72 19.14
C SER A 43 -19.15 -12.22 19.37
N THR A 44 -17.90 -11.71 19.27
CA THR A 44 -17.55 -10.31 19.55
C THR A 44 -17.39 -9.50 18.27
N TYR A 45 -16.76 -10.06 17.25
CA TYR A 45 -16.38 -9.37 16.01
C TYR A 45 -17.24 -9.76 14.80
N GLY A 46 -18.16 -10.72 14.98
CA GLY A 46 -19.03 -11.25 13.94
C GLY A 46 -18.35 -12.30 13.07
N TYR A 47 -19.16 -12.90 12.19
CA TYR A 47 -18.75 -13.96 11.28
C TYR A 47 -17.56 -13.57 10.38
N TRP A 48 -16.72 -14.57 10.09
CA TRP A 48 -15.54 -14.41 9.23
C TRP A 48 -15.90 -14.14 7.76
N ARG A 49 -15.62 -12.92 7.28
CA ARG A 49 -15.85 -12.57 5.87
C ARG A 49 -14.63 -12.92 5.02
N ASP A 50 -14.83 -13.65 3.92
CA ASP A 50 -13.77 -14.08 3.00
C ASP A 50 -12.93 -12.92 2.40
N VAL A 51 -13.50 -11.71 2.35
CA VAL A 51 -12.75 -10.49 1.96
C VAL A 51 -11.52 -10.25 2.86
N ILE A 52 -11.57 -10.65 4.12
CA ILE A 52 -10.46 -10.49 5.08
C ILE A 52 -9.31 -11.43 4.69
N ARG A 53 -9.60 -12.70 4.43
CA ARG A 53 -8.62 -13.68 3.91
C ARG A 53 -7.96 -13.19 2.63
N LYS A 54 -8.77 -12.75 1.65
CA LYS A 54 -8.29 -12.20 0.38
C LYS A 54 -7.39 -10.98 0.59
N ALA A 55 -7.71 -10.11 1.53
CA ALA A 55 -6.92 -8.93 1.85
C ALA A 55 -5.55 -9.30 2.45
N LEU A 56 -5.51 -10.29 3.34
CA LEU A 56 -4.31 -10.79 4.02
C LEU A 56 -3.35 -11.49 3.05
N PHE A 57 -3.84 -12.42 2.22
CA PHE A 57 -2.99 -13.10 1.25
C PHE A 57 -2.41 -12.14 0.21
N ARG A 58 -3.23 -11.21 -0.30
CA ARG A 58 -2.70 -10.14 -1.16
C ARG A 58 -1.65 -9.29 -0.46
N PHE A 59 -1.75 -9.09 0.86
CA PHE A 59 -0.74 -8.37 1.62
C PHE A 59 0.58 -9.16 1.74
N LEU A 60 0.53 -10.48 1.91
CA LEU A 60 1.72 -11.34 1.93
C LEU A 60 2.45 -11.37 0.57
N ASP A 61 1.72 -11.17 -0.54
CA ASP A 61 2.32 -11.01 -1.87
C ASP A 61 2.90 -9.60 -2.11
N CYS A 62 2.56 -8.63 -1.25
CA CYS A 62 2.77 -7.22 -1.54
C CYS A 62 4.25 -6.80 -1.47
N GLY A 63 4.82 -6.48 -2.63
CA GLY A 63 6.20 -6.03 -2.73
C GLY A 63 7.20 -7.18 -2.73
N ASP A 64 6.75 -8.43 -2.88
CA ASP A 64 7.62 -9.59 -3.11
C ASP A 64 7.87 -9.73 -4.63
N LEU A 65 9.13 -9.77 -5.04
CA LEU A 65 9.51 -9.96 -6.44
C LEU A 65 9.15 -11.37 -6.95
N HIS A 66 9.06 -12.36 -6.08
CA HIS A 66 8.62 -13.71 -6.45
C HIS A 66 7.14 -13.76 -6.85
N CYS A 67 6.33 -12.83 -6.34
CA CYS A 67 4.90 -12.71 -6.66
C CYS A 67 4.61 -11.81 -7.87
N GLY A 68 5.66 -11.34 -8.56
CA GLY A 68 5.57 -10.58 -9.81
C GLY A 68 6.09 -9.15 -9.71
N PHE A 69 6.59 -8.64 -10.83
CA PHE A 69 7.21 -7.33 -10.93
C PHE A 69 7.10 -6.74 -12.34
N ALA A 70 7.25 -5.41 -12.43
CA ALA A 70 7.52 -4.71 -13.67
C ALA A 70 9.03 -4.45 -13.78
N ARG A 71 9.61 -4.69 -14.96
CA ARG A 71 10.96 -4.23 -15.30
C ARG A 71 10.85 -2.84 -15.93
N ILE A 72 11.50 -1.86 -15.34
CA ILE A 72 11.60 -0.50 -15.83
C ILE A 72 12.99 -0.34 -16.43
N HIS A 73 13.04 -0.05 -17.73
CA HIS A 73 14.28 0.15 -18.47
C HIS A 73 14.37 1.59 -18.97
N CYS A 74 15.50 2.26 -18.72
CA CYS A 74 15.79 3.58 -19.30
C CYS A 74 16.68 3.43 -20.53
N SER A 75 16.17 3.75 -21.72
CA SER A 75 16.93 3.66 -22.98
C SER A 75 18.07 4.70 -23.10
N HIS A 76 18.04 5.77 -22.29
CA HIS A 76 19.05 6.82 -22.32
C HIS A 76 20.30 6.47 -21.49
N CYS A 77 20.12 5.95 -20.27
CA CYS A 77 21.23 5.60 -19.37
C CYS A 77 21.45 4.09 -19.21
N GLY A 78 20.63 3.24 -19.85
CA GLY A 78 20.74 1.78 -19.80
C GLY A 78 20.37 1.15 -18.46
N THR A 79 19.94 1.93 -17.46
CA THR A 79 19.62 1.42 -16.13
C THR A 79 18.32 0.61 -16.13
N ASP A 80 18.38 -0.56 -15.49
CA ASP A 80 17.22 -1.41 -15.22
C ASP A 80 16.84 -1.39 -13.74
N MET A 81 15.53 -1.40 -13.48
CA MET A 81 14.93 -1.51 -12.15
C MET A 81 13.83 -2.56 -12.17
N LEU A 82 13.73 -3.35 -11.10
CA LEU A 82 12.58 -4.20 -10.85
C LEU A 82 11.67 -3.55 -9.81
N LEU A 83 10.41 -3.38 -10.15
CA LEU A 83 9.38 -2.84 -9.29
C LEU A 83 8.37 -3.94 -8.97
N ALA A 84 8.39 -4.44 -7.74
CA ALA A 84 7.44 -5.44 -7.27
C ALA A 84 5.99 -4.91 -7.31
N PHE A 85 5.03 -5.81 -7.56
CA PHE A 85 3.62 -5.44 -7.57
C PHE A 85 3.08 -5.09 -6.17
N SER A 86 2.07 -4.23 -6.18
CA SER A 86 1.39 -3.77 -4.97
C SER A 86 0.05 -4.47 -4.81
N CYS A 87 -0.32 -4.78 -3.56
CA CYS A 87 -1.55 -5.48 -3.28
C CYS A 87 -2.79 -4.66 -3.58
N LYS A 88 -2.71 -3.33 -3.59
CA LYS A 88 -3.84 -2.38 -3.78
C LYS A 88 -4.99 -2.55 -2.78
N THR A 89 -4.81 -3.35 -1.73
CA THR A 89 -5.76 -3.53 -0.64
C THR A 89 -5.92 -2.23 0.14
N ARG A 90 -7.12 -1.99 0.68
CA ARG A 90 -7.43 -0.79 1.47
C ARG A 90 -7.13 -1.04 2.95
N TYR A 91 -6.55 -0.05 3.63
CA TYR A 91 -6.28 0.02 5.07
C TYR A 91 -5.27 -0.99 5.65
N PHE A 92 -5.34 -2.26 5.27
CA PHE A 92 -4.55 -3.31 5.92
C PHE A 92 -3.04 -3.23 5.61
N CYS A 93 -2.68 -3.03 4.34
CA CYS A 93 -1.27 -2.92 3.92
C CYS A 93 -0.75 -1.49 4.14
N PRO A 94 0.22 -1.26 5.04
CA PRO A 94 0.69 0.09 5.36
C PRO A 94 1.29 0.81 4.14
N SER A 95 2.07 0.10 3.32
CA SER A 95 2.69 0.68 2.13
C SER A 95 1.68 1.09 1.07
N CYS A 96 0.69 0.23 0.77
CA CYS A 96 -0.35 0.57 -0.20
C CYS A 96 -1.30 1.65 0.32
N HIS A 97 -1.59 1.64 1.62
CA HIS A 97 -2.41 2.67 2.25
C HIS A 97 -1.70 4.03 2.21
N MET A 98 -0.42 4.08 2.58
CA MET A 98 0.38 5.31 2.53
C MET A 98 0.47 5.87 1.10
N LYS A 99 0.72 5.02 0.10
CA LYS A 99 0.70 5.45 -1.31
C LYS A 99 -0.63 6.09 -1.68
N ARG A 100 -1.75 5.54 -1.21
CA ARG A 100 -3.08 6.10 -1.47
C ARG A 100 -3.28 7.44 -0.75
N VAL A 101 -2.81 7.58 0.49
CA VAL A 101 -2.87 8.84 1.24
C VAL A 101 -2.08 9.93 0.52
N VAL A 102 -0.85 9.65 0.09
CA VAL A 102 -0.01 10.60 -0.65
C VAL A 102 -0.62 10.95 -2.01
N SER A 103 -1.10 9.96 -2.76
CA SER A 103 -1.76 10.23 -4.04
C SER A 103 -3.03 11.07 -3.86
N PHE A 104 -3.76 10.84 -2.78
CA PHE A 104 -4.94 11.62 -2.45
C PHE A 104 -4.58 13.04 -2.01
N SER A 105 -3.51 13.24 -1.24
CA SER A 105 -3.07 14.58 -0.85
C SER A 105 -2.63 15.42 -2.04
N ILE A 106 -1.92 14.83 -3.00
CA ILE A 106 -1.55 15.49 -4.26
C ILE A 106 -2.81 15.91 -5.01
N HIS A 107 -3.76 15.00 -5.19
CA HIS A 107 -5.02 15.33 -5.86
C HIS A 107 -5.79 16.44 -5.15
N LEU A 108 -5.81 16.44 -3.81
CA LEU A 108 -6.43 17.52 -3.05
C LEU A 108 -5.75 18.86 -3.34
N GLU A 109 -4.42 18.91 -3.28
CA GLU A 109 -3.65 20.14 -3.51
C GLU A 109 -3.80 20.67 -4.95
N GLU A 110 -3.78 19.79 -5.94
CA GLU A 110 -3.73 20.19 -7.36
C GLU A 110 -5.12 20.48 -7.95
N GLU A 111 -6.15 19.74 -7.53
CA GLU A 111 -7.43 19.70 -8.26
C GLU A 111 -8.64 20.13 -7.41
N VAL A 112 -8.55 20.05 -6.08
CA VAL A 112 -9.71 20.25 -5.20
C VAL A 112 -9.58 21.54 -4.41
N LEU A 113 -8.43 21.76 -3.80
CA LEU A 113 -8.14 22.92 -2.98
C LEU A 113 -7.63 24.04 -3.88
N GLY A 114 -8.27 25.20 -3.85
CA GLY A 114 -7.75 26.38 -4.55
C GLY A 114 -6.46 26.89 -3.89
N ALA A 115 -5.71 27.73 -4.60
CA ALA A 115 -4.50 28.40 -4.10
C ALA A 115 -4.83 29.52 -3.08
N VAL A 116 -5.48 29.14 -1.98
CA VAL A 116 -5.91 30.02 -0.89
C VAL A 116 -5.47 29.46 0.46
N PRO A 117 -5.23 30.31 1.48
CA PRO A 117 -4.89 29.83 2.82
C PRO A 117 -6.02 28.99 3.42
N ILE A 118 -5.79 27.69 3.62
CA ILE A 118 -6.77 26.75 4.21
C ILE A 118 -6.24 26.28 5.56
N ARG A 119 -7.01 26.49 6.63
CA ARG A 119 -6.67 26.03 7.99
C ARG A 119 -7.22 24.65 8.34
N HIS A 120 -8.36 24.29 7.76
CA HIS A 120 -9.06 23.04 8.03
C HIS A 120 -9.86 22.65 6.80
N TRP A 121 -9.86 21.36 6.48
CA TRP A 121 -10.68 20.77 5.44
C TRP A 121 -11.32 19.48 5.96
N VAL A 122 -12.59 19.28 5.61
CA VAL A 122 -13.39 18.12 5.98
C VAL A 122 -14.09 17.57 4.75
N PHE A 123 -14.14 16.24 4.66
CA PHE A 123 -14.90 15.52 3.63
C PHE A 123 -15.97 14.67 4.31
N THR A 124 -17.19 14.79 3.82
CA THR A 124 -18.34 14.01 4.28
C THR A 124 -18.86 13.13 3.15
N ILE A 125 -19.23 11.90 3.48
CA ILE A 125 -19.95 11.02 2.57
C ILE A 125 -21.44 11.20 2.87
N PRO A 126 -22.27 11.64 1.91
CA PRO A 126 -23.70 11.77 2.12
C PRO A 126 -24.32 10.40 2.43
N LYS A 127 -25.42 10.42 3.20
CA LYS A 127 -26.20 9.21 3.52
C LYS A 127 -26.87 8.63 2.29
#